data_AF-A0AAW7IHV1-F1
#
_entry.id   AF-A0AAW7IHV1-F1
#
_cell.length_a   1.000
_cell.length_b   1.000
_cell.length_c   1.000
_cell.angle_alpha   90.00
_cell.angle_beta   90.00
_cell.angle_gamma   90.00
#
_symmetry.space_group_name_H-M   'P 1'
#
loop_
_entity.id
_entity.type
_entity.pdbx_description
1 polymer ?
#
loop_
_entity_poly.entity_id
_entity_poly.type
_entity_poly.pdbx_seq_one_letter_code
_entity_poly.pdbx_strand_id
1 'polypeptide(L)'
;MTNNNASALPTPSDLDECAAMTVADALKIILANSYAIYLKTKNFHWHVSGPYFRDYHLLLDEQAAEILAVTDAIAERARKTGNTTIRSIGDIARHQTIKEGSPQNSEKIVR
;
A
#
# COMPACT_ATOMS: atom_id res chain seq x y z
N MET A 1 30.72 -2.84 22.78
CA MET A 1 29.38 -3.25 22.31
C MET A 1 28.68 -1.98 21.83
N THR A 2 28.69 -1.72 20.52
CA THR A 2 28.16 -0.47 19.95
C THR A 2 26.63 -0.58 19.87
N ASN A 3 25.95 0.25 20.66
CA ASN A 3 24.50 0.39 20.66
C ASN A 3 24.05 0.91 19.28
N ASN A 4 23.49 0.00 18.47
CA ASN A 4 22.95 0.32 17.16
C ASN A 4 21.51 0.85 17.33
N ASN A 5 21.37 1.99 18.01
CA ASN A 5 20.08 2.68 18.10
C ASN A 5 19.92 3.48 16.81
N ALA A 6 19.24 2.89 15.84
CA ALA A 6 18.82 3.54 14.61
C ALA A 6 17.81 4.65 14.94
N SER A 7 18.33 5.80 15.40
CA SER A 7 17.77 7.15 15.29
C SER A 7 16.24 7.22 15.18
N ALA A 8 15.54 7.11 16.31
CA ALA A 8 14.19 7.63 16.42
C ALA A 8 14.22 9.11 16.04
N LEU A 9 13.40 9.52 15.07
CA LEU A 9 13.27 10.95 14.76
C LEU A 9 12.65 11.64 15.98
N PRO A 10 13.22 12.76 16.48
CA PRO A 10 12.64 13.50 17.58
C PRO A 10 11.36 14.18 17.08
N THR A 11 10.25 13.44 17.13
CA THR A 11 8.96 13.85 16.58
C THR A 11 8.01 14.02 17.76
N PRO A 12 7.63 15.26 18.11
CA PRO A 12 6.66 15.48 19.18
C PRO A 12 5.37 14.73 18.86
N SER A 13 4.95 13.86 19.79
CA SER A 13 3.77 13.02 19.67
C SER A 13 3.15 12.88 21.05
N ASP A 14 1.82 12.99 21.12
CA ASP A 14 1.06 12.77 22.35
C ASP A 14 0.88 11.27 22.66
N LEU A 15 1.31 10.39 21.73
CA LEU A 15 1.34 8.94 21.93
C LEU A 15 2.61 8.54 22.69
N ASP A 16 2.47 7.61 23.64
CA ASP A 16 3.62 6.89 24.18
C ASP A 16 4.32 6.06 23.09
N GLU A 17 5.56 5.64 23.34
CA GLU A 17 6.40 4.95 22.35
C GLU A 17 5.76 3.65 21.83
N CYS A 18 5.11 2.87 22.71
CA CYS A 18 4.45 1.62 22.34
C CYS A 18 3.22 1.88 21.45
N ALA A 19 2.41 2.87 21.79
CA ALA A 19 1.28 3.30 20.99
C ALA A 19 1.73 3.86 19.62
N ALA A 20 2.78 4.69 19.60
CA ALA A 20 3.35 5.24 18.38
C ALA A 20 3.86 4.15 17.42
N MET A 21 4.52 3.12 17.95
CA MET A 21 4.98 1.96 17.19
C MET A 21 3.81 1.12 16.66
N THR A 22 2.81 0.85 17.50
CA THR A 22 1.61 0.08 17.11
C THR A 22 0.86 0.76 15.95
N VAL A 23 0.69 2.09 16.03
CA VAL A 23 0.07 2.88 14.97
C VAL A 23 0.93 2.87 13.70
N ALA A 24 2.25 2.99 13.82
CA ALA A 24 3.15 2.94 12.67
C ALA A 24 3.08 1.60 11.93
N ASP A 25 3.02 0.48 12.66
CA ASP A 25 2.93 -0.85 12.08
C ASP A 25 1.60 -1.09 11.39
N ALA A 26 0.49 -0.63 11.97
CA ALA A 26 -0.81 -0.67 11.30
C ALA A 26 -0.81 0.15 9.99
N LEU A 27 -0.25 1.37 10.01
CA LEU A 27 -0.13 2.22 8.82
C LEU A 27 0.78 1.62 7.75
N LYS A 28 1.86 0.93 8.15
CA LYS A 28 2.75 0.20 7.23
C LYS A 28 2.01 -0.92 6.50
N ILE A 29 1.18 -1.69 7.20
CA ILE A 29 0.34 -2.74 6.60
C ILE A 29 -0.68 -2.12 5.64
N ILE A 30 -1.34 -1.02 6.04
CA ILE A 30 -2.29 -0.31 5.17
C ILE A 30 -1.60 0.20 3.91
N LEU A 31 -0.42 0.83 4.03
CA LEU A 31 0.35 1.31 2.89
C LEU A 31 0.76 0.16 1.95
N ALA A 32 1.14 -0.99 2.51
CA ALA A 32 1.52 -2.16 1.71
C ALA A 32 0.31 -2.68 0.93
N ASN A 33 -0.85 -2.75 1.59
CA ASN A 33 -2.10 -3.12 0.96
C ASN A 33 -2.57 -2.10 -0.10
N SER A 34 -2.34 -0.80 0.10
CA SER A 34 -2.64 0.22 -0.91
C SER A 34 -1.87 -0.04 -2.21
N TYR A 35 -0.56 -0.33 -2.12
CA TYR A 35 0.22 -0.69 -3.31
C TYR A 35 -0.22 -2.02 -3.92
N ALA A 36 -0.57 -3.02 -3.11
CA ALA A 36 -1.09 -4.30 -3.57
C ALA A 36 -2.39 -4.14 -4.37
N ILE A 37 -3.35 -3.38 -3.82
CA ILE A 37 -4.62 -3.09 -4.51
C ILE A 37 -4.36 -2.25 -5.76
N TYR A 38 -3.52 -1.21 -5.67
CA TYR A 38 -3.18 -0.38 -6.84
C TYR A 38 -2.69 -1.24 -8.01
N LEU A 39 -1.71 -2.11 -7.76
CA LEU A 39 -1.16 -2.97 -8.81
C LEU A 39 -2.21 -3.96 -9.33
N LYS A 40 -3.07 -4.49 -8.45
CA LYS A 40 -4.18 -5.37 -8.84
C LYS A 40 -5.21 -4.65 -9.71
N THR A 41 -5.59 -3.43 -9.36
CA THR A 41 -6.51 -2.59 -10.13
C THR A 41 -5.92 -2.29 -11.51
N LYS A 42 -4.63 -1.90 -11.58
CA LYS A 42 -3.95 -1.71 -12.85
C LYS A 42 -3.84 -3.00 -13.66
N ASN A 43 -3.63 -4.15 -13.01
CA ASN A 43 -3.65 -5.45 -13.67
C ASN A 43 -4.99 -5.73 -14.35
N PHE A 44 -6.12 -5.47 -13.67
CA PHE A 44 -7.44 -5.56 -14.32
C PHE A 44 -7.61 -4.55 -15.45
N HIS A 45 -7.20 -3.30 -15.25
CA HIS A 45 -7.28 -2.24 -16.26
C HIS A 45 -6.52 -2.60 -17.55
N TRP A 46 -5.36 -3.25 -17.44
CA TRP A 46 -4.57 -3.68 -18.60
C TRP A 46 -5.14 -4.89 -19.32
N HIS A 47 -5.86 -5.77 -18.61
CA HIS A 47 -6.29 -7.07 -19.15
C HIS A 47 -7.81 -7.20 -19.34
N VAL A 48 -8.61 -6.19 -18.98
CA VAL A 48 -10.04 -6.17 -19.26
C VAL A 48 -10.29 -6.17 -20.78
N SER A 49 -11.33 -6.86 -21.22
CA SER A 49 -11.77 -6.88 -22.63
C SER A 49 -13.30 -7.09 -22.70
N GLY A 50 -13.87 -7.06 -23.90
CA GLY A 50 -15.31 -7.27 -24.14
C GLY A 50 -16.11 -5.99 -24.39
N PRO A 51 -17.45 -6.09 -24.49
CA PRO A 51 -18.32 -4.98 -24.91
C PRO A 51 -18.24 -3.73 -24.02
N TYR A 52 -17.86 -3.90 -22.75
CA TYR A 52 -17.75 -2.83 -21.75
C TYR A 52 -16.30 -2.41 -21.48
N PHE A 53 -15.36 -2.76 -22.37
CA PHE A 53 -13.93 -2.49 -22.21
C PHE A 53 -13.65 -1.05 -21.77
N ARG A 54 -14.20 -0.06 -22.50
CA ARG A 54 -13.90 1.35 -22.26
C ARG A 54 -14.34 1.81 -20.87
N ASP A 55 -15.54 1.42 -20.45
CA ASP A 55 -16.12 1.88 -19.19
C ASP A 55 -15.35 1.31 -18.01
N TYR A 56 -15.04 0.01 -18.04
CA TYR A 56 -14.22 -0.61 -16.99
C TYR A 56 -12.77 -0.14 -17.03
N HIS A 57 -12.19 0.07 -18.20
CA HIS A 57 -10.82 0.56 -18.32
C HIS A 57 -10.67 1.95 -17.68
N LEU A 58 -11.60 2.86 -17.94
CA LEU A 58 -11.59 4.21 -17.34
C LEU A 58 -11.89 4.16 -15.84
N LEU A 59 -12.90 3.38 -15.41
CA LEU A 59 -13.25 3.22 -14.00
C LEU A 59 -12.06 2.69 -13.17
N LEU A 60 -11.37 1.67 -13.67
CA LEU A 60 -10.23 1.09 -12.98
C LEU A 60 -9.04 2.05 -12.94
N ASP A 61 -8.89 2.93 -13.94
CA ASP A 61 -7.84 3.95 -13.93
C ASP A 61 -8.14 5.07 -12.91
N GLU A 62 -9.39 5.50 -12.83
CA GLU A 62 -9.87 6.44 -11.81
C GLU A 62 -9.64 5.90 -10.40
N GLN A 63 -10.04 4.65 -10.14
CA GLN A 63 -9.78 3.98 -8.86
C GLN A 63 -8.28 3.86 -8.54
N ALA A 64 -7.46 3.52 -9.54
CA ALA A 64 -6.02 3.43 -9.35
C ALA A 64 -5.41 4.78 -8.97
N ALA A 65 -5.89 5.88 -9.57
CA ALA A 65 -5.46 7.23 -9.23
C ALA A 65 -5.83 7.61 -7.79
N GLU A 66 -7.06 7.33 -7.36
CA GLU A 66 -7.51 7.57 -5.98
C GLU A 66 -6.68 6.79 -4.95
N ILE A 67 -6.41 5.51 -5.22
CA ILE A 67 -5.58 4.67 -4.34
C ILE A 67 -4.16 5.22 -4.24
N LEU A 68 -3.55 5.61 -5.37
CA LEU A 68 -2.19 6.12 -5.37
C LEU A 68 -2.09 7.46 -4.65
N ALA A 69 -3.10 8.33 -4.80
CA ALA A 69 -3.15 9.66 -4.19
C ALA A 69 -3.10 9.64 -2.65
N VAL A 70 -3.59 8.57 -2.01
CA VAL A 70 -3.57 8.45 -0.54
C VAL A 70 -2.27 7.86 0.02
N THR A 71 -1.41 7.26 -0.81
CA THR A 71 -0.22 6.53 -0.34
C THR A 71 0.77 7.42 0.41
N ASP A 72 1.01 8.64 -0.10
CA ASP A 72 1.91 9.60 0.53
C ASP A 72 1.44 10.01 1.93
N ALA A 73 0.15 10.36 2.06
CA ALA A 73 -0.43 10.74 3.35
C ALA A 73 -0.31 9.63 4.40
N ILE A 74 -0.49 8.36 4.00
CA ILE A 74 -0.32 7.21 4.90
C ILE A 74 1.15 7.05 5.30
N ALA A 75 2.07 7.15 4.33
CA ALA A 75 3.50 7.04 4.58
C ALA A 75 4.00 8.15 5.52
N GLU A 76 3.62 9.39 5.25
CA GLU A 76 3.95 10.54 6.10
C GLU A 76 3.36 10.40 7.50
N ARG A 77 2.12 9.89 7.62
CA ARG A 77 1.51 9.67 8.93
C ARG A 77 2.30 8.65 9.76
N ALA A 78 2.78 7.58 9.14
CA ALA A 78 3.65 6.61 9.82
C ALA A 78 4.99 7.24 10.23
N ARG A 79 5.54 8.15 9.40
CA ARG A 79 6.78 8.88 9.73
C ARG A 79 6.59 9.91 10.84
N LYS A 80 5.41 10.53 10.94
CA LYS A 80 5.05 11.50 11.99
C LYS A 80 4.98 10.87 13.39
N THR A 81 4.96 9.54 13.52
CA THR A 81 5.09 8.87 14.83
C THR A 81 6.55 8.64 15.25
N GLY A 82 7.52 9.18 14.51
CA GLY A 82 8.97 8.94 14.73
C GLY A 82 9.49 7.61 14.20
N ASN A 83 8.61 6.76 13.65
CA ASN A 83 8.92 5.44 13.16
C ASN A 83 9.26 5.42 11.67
N THR A 84 9.59 4.24 11.13
CA THR A 84 9.88 4.04 9.70
C THR A 84 8.77 3.26 9.02
N THR A 85 8.64 3.43 7.70
CA THR A 85 7.64 2.76 6.87
C THR A 85 8.32 1.96 5.76
N ILE A 86 7.52 1.51 4.78
CA ILE A 86 7.93 0.70 3.62
C ILE A 86 9.16 1.28 2.92
N ARG A 87 10.11 0.40 2.55
CA ARG A 87 11.37 0.80 1.91
C ARG A 87 11.61 0.21 0.53
N SER A 88 10.85 -0.80 0.12
CA SER A 88 11.04 -1.46 -1.17
C SER A 88 9.82 -2.30 -1.57
N ILE A 89 9.80 -2.77 -2.82
CA ILE A 89 8.79 -3.71 -3.32
C ILE A 89 8.79 -5.01 -2.51
N GLY A 90 9.96 -5.54 -2.17
CA GLY A 90 10.06 -6.72 -1.31
C GLY A 90 9.51 -6.49 0.10
N ASP A 91 9.53 -5.25 0.57
CA ASP A 91 8.95 -4.84 1.86
C ASP A 91 7.42 -4.76 1.79
N ILE A 92 6.88 -4.23 0.68
CA ILE A 92 5.44 -4.29 0.36
C ILE A 92 4.98 -5.75 0.39
N ALA A 93 5.69 -6.63 -0.32
CA ALA A 93 5.31 -8.04 -0.43
C ALA A 93 5.32 -8.78 0.91
N ARG A 94 6.21 -8.41 1.84
CA ARG A 94 6.26 -9.00 3.20
C ARG A 94 5.13 -8.52 4.11
N HIS A 95 4.67 -7.28 3.94
CA HIS A 95 3.73 -6.64 4.87
C HIS A 95 2.29 -6.58 4.36
N GLN A 96 2.06 -6.77 3.06
CA GLN A 96 0.70 -6.87 2.52
C GLN A 96 -0.04 -8.07 3.13
N THR A 97 -1.31 -7.88 3.44
CA THR A 97 -2.24 -8.96 3.83
C THR A 97 -3.15 -9.36 2.67
N ILE A 98 -3.26 -8.50 1.66
CA ILE A 98 -4.01 -8.78 0.44
C ILE A 98 -3.16 -9.68 -0.45
N LYS A 99 -3.72 -10.84 -0.80
CA LYS A 99 -3.06 -11.78 -1.72
C LYS A 99 -3.06 -11.20 -3.13
N GLU A 100 -1.92 -11.28 -3.81
CA GLU A 100 -1.85 -11.07 -5.24
C GLU A 100 -2.78 -12.07 -5.94
N GLY A 101 -3.66 -11.58 -6.80
CA GLY A 101 -4.50 -12.47 -7.61
C GLY A 101 -3.61 -13.22 -8.59
N SER A 102 -3.80 -14.53 -8.72
CA SER A 102 -3.06 -15.28 -9.73
C SER A 102 -3.61 -14.98 -11.15
N PRO A 103 -2.78 -15.06 -12.21
CA PRO A 103 -3.22 -14.83 -13.60
C PRO A 103 -4.41 -15.71 -14.03
N GLN A 104 -4.61 -16.87 -13.39
CA GLN A 104 -5.72 -17.77 -13.69
C GLN A 104 -7.08 -17.21 -13.25
N ASN A 105 -7.11 -16.24 -12.33
CA ASN A 105 -8.33 -15.57 -11.92
C ASN A 105 -8.66 -14.34 -12.78
N SER A 106 -7.68 -13.75 -13.48
CA SER A 106 -7.96 -12.64 -14.40
C SER A 106 -8.61 -13.16 -15.69
N GLU A 107 -8.25 -14.35 -16.19
CA GLU A 107 -8.88 -14.94 -17.38
C GLU A 107 -10.41 -15.17 -17.26
N LYS A 108 -10.94 -15.33 -16.04
CA LYS A 108 -12.39 -15.48 -15.80
C LYS A 108 -13.17 -14.17 -15.81
N ILE A 109 -12.50 -13.03 -15.71
CA ILE A 109 -13.12 -11.70 -15.79
C ILE A 109 -13.12 -11.19 -17.26
N VAL A 110 -12.48 -11.93 -18.17
CA VAL A 110 -12.24 -11.58 -19.58
C VAL A 110 -13.16 -12.38 -20.53
N ARG A 111 -14.35 -12.77 -20.07
CA ARG A 111 -15.40 -13.36 -20.92
C ARG A 111 -16.73 -12.64 -20.76
#